data_AF-A0A175VJS0-F1
#
_entry.id   AF-A0A175VJS0-F1
#
_cell.length_a   1.000
_cell.length_b   1.000
_cell.length_c   1.000
_cell.angle_alpha   90.00
_cell.angle_beta   90.00
_cell.angle_gamma   90.00
#
_symmetry.space_group_name_H-M   'P 1'
#
loop_
_entity.id
_entity.type
_entity.pdbx_description
1 polymer ?
#
loop_
_entity_poly.entity_id
_entity_poly.type
_entity_poly.pdbx_seq_one_letter_code
_entity_poly.pdbx_strand_id
1 'polypeptide(L)'
;MKRYSGLSLLLLALSSGPGYAACDNAAAVKLAKAFWSEHRDFYYAEPAKVKALLTPAFFAVLSEEAKCNGEGEVCAIDADPWISAQDGEVTGPITFRLAGQQDGIVSVSMDYRFMLSEARQEPRAVTFQFKTAGDRRCLLLDDFISPGEGSLKRRLQQWQAQNGAGPQ
;
A
#
# COMPACT_ATOMS: atom_id res chain seq x y z
N MET A 1 4.12 -7.44 74.10
CA MET A 1 4.39 -6.38 73.10
C MET A 1 4.59 -7.04 71.73
N LYS A 2 3.60 -6.95 70.84
CA LYS A 2 3.60 -7.62 69.52
C LYS A 2 3.87 -6.57 68.45
N ARG A 3 4.95 -6.75 67.68
CA ARG A 3 5.36 -5.85 66.59
C ARG A 3 4.49 -6.14 65.35
N TYR A 4 3.78 -5.14 64.85
CA TYR A 4 3.10 -5.21 63.55
C TYR A 4 4.09 -4.79 62.46
N SER A 5 4.38 -5.73 61.55
CA SER A 5 5.19 -5.51 60.36
C SER A 5 4.32 -4.86 59.29
N GLY A 6 4.65 -3.63 58.89
CA GLY A 6 3.92 -2.88 57.87
C GLY A 6 4.05 -3.52 56.50
N LEU A 7 2.91 -3.81 55.87
CA LEU A 7 2.81 -4.25 54.49
C LEU A 7 2.63 -3.00 53.60
N SER A 8 3.72 -2.48 53.04
CA SER A 8 3.64 -1.42 52.04
C SER A 8 3.16 -1.99 50.70
N LEU A 9 1.89 -1.77 50.35
CA LEU A 9 1.39 -1.98 49.00
C LEU A 9 1.90 -0.87 48.08
N LEU A 10 2.91 -1.18 47.27
CA LEU A 10 3.30 -0.37 46.11
C LEU A 10 2.26 -0.59 45.00
N LEU A 11 1.33 0.37 44.84
CA LEU A 11 0.47 0.48 43.66
C LEU A 11 1.31 0.98 42.47
N LEU A 12 1.72 0.06 41.60
CA LEU A 12 2.19 0.38 40.25
C LEU A 12 0.98 0.85 39.42
N ALA A 13 0.82 2.16 39.28
CA ALA A 13 -0.08 2.75 38.31
C ALA A 13 0.46 2.45 36.89
N LEU A 14 -0.06 1.38 36.27
CA LEU A 14 0.07 1.13 34.84
C LEU A 14 -0.72 2.23 34.11
N SER A 15 -0.04 3.29 33.71
CA SER A 15 -0.54 4.27 32.74
C SER A 15 -0.61 3.63 31.36
N SER A 16 -1.57 2.73 31.15
CA SER A 16 -2.00 2.32 29.82
C SER A 16 -2.80 3.48 29.21
N GLY A 17 -2.08 4.51 28.74
CA GLY A 17 -2.65 5.46 27.80
C GLY A 17 -3.11 4.71 26.55
N PRO A 18 -4.20 5.12 25.89
CA PRO A 18 -4.57 4.55 24.61
C PRO A 18 -3.38 4.74 23.68
N GLY A 19 -2.73 3.64 23.32
CA GLY A 19 -1.72 3.63 22.29
C GLY A 19 -2.40 4.03 20.99
N TYR A 20 -2.42 5.34 20.70
CA TYR A 20 -2.49 5.79 19.32
C TYR A 20 -1.38 4.99 18.64
N ALA A 21 -1.75 4.09 17.73
CA ALA A 21 -0.76 3.47 16.87
C ALA A 21 0.08 4.62 16.33
N ALA A 22 1.37 4.65 16.66
CA ALA A 22 2.21 5.74 16.20
C ALA A 22 2.13 5.72 14.68
N CYS A 23 1.68 6.83 14.08
CA CYS A 23 1.62 7.01 12.64
C CYS A 23 3.04 7.23 12.10
N ASP A 24 3.93 6.28 12.39
CA ASP A 24 5.36 6.39 12.18
C ASP A 24 5.80 5.61 10.94
N ASN A 25 7.07 5.78 10.59
CA ASN A 25 7.67 5.12 9.44
C ASN A 25 7.66 3.59 9.55
N ALA A 26 7.64 3.04 10.78
CA ALA A 26 7.55 1.60 10.98
C ALA A 26 6.13 1.08 10.68
N ALA A 27 5.10 1.86 10.97
CA ALA A 27 3.72 1.56 10.59
C ALA A 27 3.57 1.51 9.06
N ALA A 28 4.20 2.45 8.32
CA ALA A 28 4.20 2.43 6.85
C ALA A 28 4.79 1.14 6.28
N VAL A 29 5.94 0.69 6.81
CA VAL A 29 6.59 -0.56 6.38
C VAL A 29 5.72 -1.78 6.68
N LYS A 30 5.08 -1.81 7.86
CA LYS A 30 4.13 -2.89 8.23
C LYS A 30 2.92 -2.92 7.29
N LEU A 31 2.36 -1.76 6.95
CA LEU A 31 1.24 -1.64 6.02
C LEU A 31 1.62 -2.12 4.61
N ALA A 32 2.78 -1.73 4.08
CA ALA A 32 3.25 -2.20 2.78
C ALA A 32 3.39 -3.74 2.75
N LYS A 33 3.94 -4.32 3.83
CA LYS A 33 4.06 -5.77 3.96
C LYS A 33 2.69 -6.47 3.99
N ALA A 34 1.76 -5.95 4.79
CA ALA A 34 0.40 -6.49 4.89
C ALA A 34 -0.35 -6.38 3.56
N PHE A 35 -0.23 -5.24 2.87
CA PHE A 35 -0.83 -5.02 1.56
C PHE A 35 -0.31 -6.02 0.52
N TRP A 36 1.01 -6.25 0.49
CA TRP A 36 1.59 -7.31 -0.34
C TRP A 36 1.12 -8.71 0.04
N SER A 37 0.94 -9.05 1.31
CA SER A 37 0.49 -10.40 1.67
C SER A 37 -0.99 -10.66 1.43
N GLU A 38 -1.82 -9.62 1.52
CA GLU A 38 -3.29 -9.77 1.61
C GLU A 38 -4.03 -9.20 0.39
N HIS A 39 -3.39 -8.33 -0.39
CA HIS A 39 -4.04 -7.53 -1.44
C HIS A 39 -3.18 -7.42 -2.71
N ARG A 40 -2.47 -8.49 -3.10
CA ARG A 40 -1.69 -8.53 -4.36
C ARG A 40 -2.54 -8.28 -5.59
N ASP A 41 -3.81 -8.63 -5.50
CA ASP A 41 -4.81 -8.53 -6.54
C ASP A 41 -5.52 -7.18 -6.61
N PHE A 42 -5.12 -6.17 -5.81
CA PHE A 42 -5.85 -4.91 -5.67
C PHE A 42 -6.19 -4.17 -6.98
N TYR A 43 -5.43 -4.43 -8.05
CA TYR A 43 -5.56 -3.78 -9.35
C TYR A 43 -6.57 -4.47 -10.29
N TYR A 44 -6.97 -5.71 -10.01
CA TYR A 44 -7.97 -6.46 -10.79
C TYR A 44 -9.15 -6.95 -9.93
N ALA A 45 -8.96 -7.10 -8.63
CA ALA A 45 -10.01 -7.46 -7.69
C ALA A 45 -10.95 -6.29 -7.42
N GLU A 46 -12.14 -6.59 -6.88
CA GLU A 46 -13.13 -5.60 -6.51
C GLU A 46 -12.53 -4.52 -5.57
N PRO A 47 -12.45 -3.24 -5.99
CA PRO A 47 -11.76 -2.20 -5.21
C PRO A 47 -12.37 -1.96 -3.83
N ALA A 48 -13.64 -2.32 -3.62
CA ALA A 48 -14.31 -2.23 -2.33
C ALA A 48 -13.55 -2.97 -1.22
N LYS A 49 -12.84 -4.06 -1.56
CA LYS A 49 -12.04 -4.86 -0.61
C LYS A 49 -10.86 -4.08 -0.02
N VAL A 50 -10.30 -3.13 -0.77
CA VAL A 50 -9.15 -2.32 -0.35
C VAL A 50 -9.51 -0.88 -0.03
N LYS A 51 -10.78 -0.47 -0.19
CA LYS A 51 -11.26 0.91 0.01
C LYS A 51 -10.78 1.55 1.31
N ALA A 52 -10.75 0.79 2.41
CA ALA A 52 -10.36 1.31 3.72
C ALA A 52 -8.86 1.62 3.83
N LEU A 53 -8.03 1.07 2.94
CA LEU A 53 -6.57 1.18 2.90
C LEU A 53 -6.07 2.26 1.94
N LEU A 54 -6.94 2.76 1.05
CA LEU A 54 -6.59 3.70 0.00
C LEU A 54 -7.02 5.13 0.34
N THR A 55 -6.32 6.12 -0.20
CA THR A 55 -6.88 7.48 -0.21
C THR A 55 -8.12 7.53 -1.10
N PRO A 56 -9.10 8.42 -0.83
CA PRO A 56 -10.30 8.53 -1.66
C PRO A 56 -9.99 8.72 -3.15
N ALA A 57 -8.93 9.49 -3.46
CA ALA A 57 -8.50 9.74 -4.83
C ALA A 57 -7.95 8.49 -5.51
N PHE A 58 -7.13 7.69 -4.81
CA PHE A 58 -6.60 6.45 -5.41
C PHE A 58 -7.69 5.38 -5.54
N PHE A 59 -8.57 5.26 -4.55
CA PHE A 59 -9.75 4.40 -4.64
C PHE A 59 -10.65 4.75 -5.82
N ALA A 60 -10.90 6.04 -6.08
CA ALA A 60 -11.75 6.48 -7.18
C ALA A 60 -11.22 6.00 -8.54
N VAL A 61 -9.92 6.19 -8.81
CA VAL A 61 -9.34 5.82 -10.11
C VAL A 61 -9.26 4.30 -10.31
N LEU A 62 -9.03 3.53 -9.24
CA LEU A 62 -9.12 2.06 -9.30
C LEU A 62 -10.56 1.58 -9.49
N SER A 63 -11.54 2.31 -8.96
CA SER A 63 -12.95 1.97 -9.14
C SER A 63 -13.41 2.19 -10.58
N GLU A 64 -12.98 3.27 -11.23
CA GLU A 64 -13.26 3.48 -12.66
C GLU A 64 -12.55 2.45 -13.53
N GLU A 65 -11.30 2.08 -13.20
CA GLU A 65 -10.60 0.99 -13.87
C GLU A 65 -11.35 -0.35 -13.76
N ALA A 66 -11.86 -0.68 -12.57
CA ALA A 66 -12.62 -1.90 -12.35
C ALA A 66 -13.96 -1.91 -13.12
N LYS A 67 -14.62 -0.76 -13.30
CA LYS A 67 -15.84 -0.66 -14.12
C LYS A 67 -15.56 -0.93 -15.59
N CYS A 68 -14.53 -0.28 -16.14
CA CYS A 68 -14.10 -0.52 -17.52
C CYS A 68 -13.85 -2.03 -17.76
N ASN A 69 -13.14 -2.68 -16.83
CA ASN A 69 -12.87 -4.12 -16.92
C ASN A 69 -14.16 -4.96 -16.90
N GLY A 70 -15.18 -4.54 -16.13
CA GLY A 70 -16.50 -5.19 -16.09
C GLY A 70 -17.33 -5.03 -17.36
N GLU A 71 -17.07 -3.98 -18.15
CA GLU A 71 -17.72 -3.71 -19.43
C GLU A 71 -17.05 -4.45 -20.60
N GLY A 72 -15.92 -5.13 -20.35
CA GLY A 72 -15.18 -5.87 -21.36
C GLY A 72 -14.42 -4.98 -22.35
N GLU A 73 -14.15 -3.73 -21.96
CA GLU A 73 -13.41 -2.77 -22.76
C GLU A 73 -11.89 -2.93 -22.60
N VAL A 74 -11.11 -2.23 -23.44
CA VAL A 74 -9.66 -2.10 -23.26
C VAL A 74 -9.41 -0.99 -22.24
N CYS A 75 -8.92 -1.36 -21.06
CA CYS A 75 -8.72 -0.44 -19.93
C CYS A 75 -7.26 0.01 -19.80
N ALA A 76 -6.95 0.80 -18.75
CA ALA A 76 -5.63 1.40 -18.59
C ALA A 76 -4.57 0.42 -18.08
N ILE A 77 -4.96 -0.61 -17.30
CA ILE A 77 -4.06 -1.64 -16.80
C ILE A 77 -4.10 -2.85 -17.74
N ASP A 78 -3.06 -2.98 -18.56
CA ASP A 78 -2.87 -4.07 -19.51
C ASP A 78 -1.72 -5.04 -19.12
N ALA A 79 -1.07 -4.78 -17.97
CA ALA A 79 0.01 -5.57 -17.41
C ALA A 79 -0.03 -5.56 -15.88
N ASP A 80 0.52 -6.59 -15.22
CA ASP A 80 0.58 -6.67 -13.76
C ASP A 80 1.44 -5.51 -13.22
N PRO A 81 0.88 -4.58 -12.41
CA PRO A 81 1.61 -3.41 -11.91
C PRO A 81 2.79 -3.73 -11.00
N TRP A 82 2.80 -4.90 -10.34
CA TRP A 82 3.92 -5.33 -9.51
C TRP A 82 5.16 -5.53 -10.34
N ILE A 83 5.01 -6.13 -11.51
CA ILE A 83 6.11 -6.51 -12.40
C ILE A 83 6.19 -5.64 -13.65
N SER A 84 5.22 -4.80 -13.99
CA SER A 84 5.17 -4.08 -15.28
C SER A 84 5.38 -5.00 -16.49
N ALA A 85 4.70 -6.15 -16.46
CA ALA A 85 4.72 -7.17 -17.52
C ALA A 85 3.43 -8.01 -17.48
N GLN A 86 3.10 -8.65 -18.60
CA GLN A 86 1.98 -9.61 -18.67
C GLN A 86 2.34 -10.98 -18.10
N ASP A 87 3.61 -11.37 -18.25
CA ASP A 87 4.12 -12.68 -17.85
C ASP A 87 5.24 -12.57 -16.82
N GLY A 88 5.40 -13.65 -16.06
CA GLY A 88 6.43 -13.81 -15.04
C GLY A 88 5.88 -13.61 -13.64
N GLU A 89 6.77 -13.61 -12.66
CA GLU A 89 6.37 -13.57 -11.26
C GLU A 89 7.36 -12.84 -10.36
N VAL A 90 6.85 -12.42 -9.20
CA VAL A 90 7.65 -11.88 -8.10
C VAL A 90 8.20 -13.04 -7.28
N THR A 91 9.53 -13.13 -7.19
CA THR A 91 10.26 -14.12 -6.40
C THR A 91 11.14 -13.49 -5.33
N GLY A 92 11.56 -14.34 -4.39
CA GLY A 92 12.38 -13.93 -3.26
C GLY A 92 13.88 -13.71 -3.58
N PRO A 93 14.62 -13.08 -2.67
CA PRO A 93 14.14 -12.54 -1.39
C PRO A 93 13.32 -11.26 -1.58
N ILE A 94 12.20 -11.15 -0.85
CA ILE A 94 11.36 -9.94 -0.81
C ILE A 94 11.73 -9.14 0.44
N THR A 95 12.06 -7.86 0.28
CA THR A 95 12.43 -6.97 1.39
C THR A 95 11.70 -5.65 1.31
N PHE A 96 11.29 -5.12 2.47
CA PHE A 96 10.60 -3.83 2.59
C PHE A 96 11.48 -2.84 3.36
N ARG A 97 11.60 -1.61 2.85
CA ARG A 97 12.41 -0.57 3.48
C ARG A 97 11.75 0.80 3.32
N LEU A 98 11.96 1.67 4.30
CA LEU A 98 11.66 3.08 4.12
C LEU A 98 12.54 3.65 3.00
N ALA A 99 11.92 4.21 1.96
CA ALA A 99 12.60 4.83 0.83
C ALA A 99 12.74 6.35 0.99
N GLY A 100 11.87 6.97 1.78
CA GLY A 100 11.95 8.39 2.08
C GLY A 100 10.67 8.95 2.67
N GLN A 101 10.72 10.21 3.08
CA GLN A 101 9.56 10.95 3.54
C GLN A 101 9.68 12.40 3.08
N GLN A 102 8.69 12.88 2.32
CA GLN A 102 8.70 14.23 1.75
C GLN A 102 7.25 14.71 1.56
N ASP A 103 6.98 16.00 1.86
CA ASP A 103 5.69 16.66 1.61
C ASP A 103 4.47 15.90 2.15
N GLY A 104 4.61 15.28 3.32
CA GLY A 104 3.56 14.49 3.96
C GLY A 104 3.32 13.10 3.33
N ILE A 105 4.20 12.67 2.43
CA ILE A 105 4.23 11.34 1.82
C ILE A 105 5.33 10.51 2.48
N VAL A 106 4.98 9.30 2.91
CA VAL A 106 5.92 8.27 3.37
C VAL A 106 6.06 7.23 2.28
N SER A 107 7.26 7.03 1.77
CA SER A 107 7.55 6.09 0.69
C SER A 107 8.20 4.82 1.25
N VAL A 108 7.67 3.65 0.89
CA VAL A 108 8.23 2.34 1.23
C VAL A 108 8.57 1.60 -0.05
N SER A 109 9.82 1.20 -0.22
CA SER A 109 10.24 0.31 -1.31
C SER A 109 9.98 -1.14 -0.91
N MET A 110 9.48 -1.92 -1.85
CA MET A 110 9.54 -3.38 -1.83
C MET A 110 10.47 -3.83 -2.94
N ASP A 111 11.65 -4.35 -2.56
CA ASP A 111 12.60 -4.95 -3.49
C ASP A 111 12.38 -6.45 -3.58
N TYR A 112 12.47 -7.00 -4.80
CA TYR A 112 12.25 -8.41 -5.10
C TYR A 112 12.99 -8.81 -6.39
N ARG A 113 12.84 -10.07 -6.82
CA ARG A 113 13.30 -10.52 -8.14
C ARG A 113 12.14 -10.79 -9.07
N PHE A 114 12.14 -10.15 -10.23
CA PHE A 114 11.26 -10.54 -11.33
C PHE A 114 11.85 -11.77 -11.99
N MET A 115 11.03 -12.82 -12.15
CA MET A 115 11.40 -14.05 -12.83
C MET A 115 10.47 -14.29 -14.01
N LEU A 116 11.02 -14.25 -15.22
CA LEU A 116 10.33 -14.69 -16.43
C LEU A 116 10.57 -16.18 -16.71
N SER A 117 11.72 -16.69 -16.28
CA SER A 117 12.13 -18.10 -16.32
C SER A 117 13.31 -18.29 -15.37
N GLU A 118 13.65 -19.53 -15.00
CA GLU A 118 14.81 -19.83 -14.13
C GLU A 118 16.12 -19.15 -14.59
N ALA A 119 16.33 -19.06 -15.90
CA ALA A 119 17.53 -18.43 -16.50
C ALA A 119 17.42 -16.90 -16.67
N ARG A 120 16.24 -16.31 -16.48
CA ARG A 120 15.97 -14.88 -16.69
C ARG A 120 15.32 -14.29 -15.44
N GLN A 121 16.17 -13.82 -14.54
CA GLN A 121 15.81 -13.13 -13.32
C GLN A 121 16.53 -11.80 -13.22
N GLU A 122 15.84 -10.78 -12.72
CA GLU A 122 16.43 -9.46 -12.50
C GLU A 122 15.85 -8.77 -11.25
N PRO A 123 16.66 -7.97 -10.54
CA PRO A 123 16.18 -7.20 -9.41
C PRO A 123 15.19 -6.12 -9.88
N ARG A 124 14.04 -6.04 -9.22
CA ARG A 124 13.05 -4.97 -9.41
C ARG A 124 12.55 -4.47 -8.07
N ALA A 125 11.90 -3.30 -8.11
CA ALA A 125 11.28 -2.72 -6.93
C ALA A 125 10.00 -1.98 -7.32
N VAL A 126 9.04 -2.00 -6.40
CA VAL A 126 7.86 -1.13 -6.40
C VAL A 126 7.93 -0.18 -5.22
N THR A 127 7.30 0.99 -5.31
CA THR A 127 7.19 1.91 -4.18
C THR A 127 5.74 2.15 -3.80
N PHE A 128 5.42 1.93 -2.53
CA PHE A 128 4.17 2.36 -1.92
C PHE A 128 4.32 3.79 -1.43
N GLN A 129 3.39 4.68 -1.78
CA GLN A 129 3.35 6.03 -1.25
C GLN A 129 2.14 6.20 -0.33
N PHE A 130 2.39 6.44 0.95
CA PHE A 130 1.36 6.61 1.96
C PHE A 130 1.18 8.08 2.35
N LYS A 131 -0.07 8.48 2.60
CA LYS A 131 -0.44 9.77 3.21
C LYS A 131 -1.01 9.55 4.60
N THR A 132 -0.78 10.49 5.50
CA THR A 132 -1.47 10.52 6.80
C THR A 132 -2.98 10.64 6.61
N ALA A 133 -3.75 9.74 7.20
CA ALA A 133 -5.20 9.93 7.30
C ALA A 133 -5.49 10.72 8.57
N GLY A 134 -6.36 11.73 8.48
CA GLY A 134 -6.74 12.59 9.60
C GLY A 134 -7.63 11.93 10.66
N ASP A 135 -7.83 10.61 10.57
CA ASP A 135 -8.66 9.82 11.49
C ASP A 135 -7.82 8.76 12.23
N ARG A 136 -8.45 7.73 12.81
CA ARG A 136 -7.74 6.65 13.53
C ARG A 136 -6.85 5.79 12.61
N ARG A 137 -7.02 5.87 11.30
CA ARG A 137 -6.13 5.24 10.32
C ARG A 137 -4.97 6.18 10.13
N CYS A 138 -3.81 5.76 10.60
CA CYS A 138 -2.63 6.60 10.54
C CYS A 138 -2.16 6.92 9.12
N LEU A 139 -2.32 5.96 8.20
CA LEU A 139 -1.77 6.04 6.85
C LEU A 139 -2.73 5.37 5.87
N LEU A 140 -2.88 5.98 4.70
CA LEU A 140 -3.60 5.42 3.55
C LEU A 140 -2.65 5.39 2.35
N LEU A 141 -2.70 4.32 1.58
CA LEU A 141 -1.97 4.20 0.32
C LEU A 141 -2.56 5.20 -0.68
N ASP A 142 -1.74 6.16 -1.09
CA ASP A 142 -2.12 7.22 -2.01
C ASP A 142 -1.65 6.94 -3.43
N ASP A 143 -0.59 6.16 -3.61
CA ASP A 143 -0.06 5.80 -4.91
C ASP A 143 0.76 4.52 -4.85
N PHE A 144 0.91 3.89 -6.01
CA PHE A 144 1.73 2.71 -6.23
C PHE A 144 2.64 2.98 -7.44
N ILE A 145 3.95 2.93 -7.22
CA ILE A 145 4.94 3.20 -8.25
C ILE A 145 5.45 1.86 -8.80
N SER A 146 5.07 1.57 -10.03
CA SER A 146 5.45 0.33 -10.74
C SER A 146 6.88 0.41 -11.27
N PRO A 147 7.57 -0.74 -11.49
CA PRO A 147 8.93 -0.75 -11.99
C PRO A 147 9.04 -0.07 -13.36
N GLY A 148 9.77 1.04 -13.46
CA GLY A 148 10.01 1.74 -14.73
C GLY A 148 8.83 2.54 -15.31
N GLU A 149 7.61 2.35 -14.82
CA GLU A 149 6.40 3.02 -15.33
C GLU A 149 5.97 4.25 -14.52
N GLY A 150 6.49 4.41 -13.30
CA GLY A 150 6.12 5.50 -12.42
C GLY A 150 4.76 5.29 -11.74
N SER A 151 4.07 6.40 -11.46
CA SER A 151 2.82 6.45 -10.68
C SER A 151 1.66 5.75 -11.39
N LEU A 152 1.16 4.66 -10.81
CA LEU A 152 -0.05 3.98 -11.27
C LEU A 152 -1.25 4.93 -11.19
N LYS A 153 -1.43 5.65 -10.07
CA LYS A 153 -2.57 6.57 -9.93
C LYS A 153 -2.58 7.60 -11.06
N ARG A 154 -1.44 8.20 -11.38
CA ARG A 154 -1.35 9.23 -12.42
C ARG A 154 -1.64 8.65 -13.81
N ARG A 155 -1.14 7.45 -14.11
CA ARG A 155 -1.42 6.79 -15.39
C ARG A 155 -2.92 6.51 -15.56
N LEU A 156 -3.58 6.00 -14.52
CA LEU A 156 -5.04 5.80 -14.52
C LEU A 156 -5.79 7.11 -14.75
N GLN A 157 -5.42 8.17 -14.02
CA GLN A 157 -6.04 9.50 -14.18
C GLN A 157 -5.88 10.04 -15.60
N GLN A 158 -4.69 9.90 -16.19
CA GLN A 158 -4.41 10.38 -17.54
C GLN A 158 -5.22 9.61 -18.58
N TRP A 159 -5.26 8.28 -18.47
CA TRP A 159 -6.03 7.44 -19.37
C TRP A 159 -7.53 7.76 -19.26
N GLN A 160 -8.06 7.89 -18.04
CA GLN A 160 -9.47 8.22 -17.79
C GLN A 160 -9.83 9.62 -18.30
N ALA A 161 -8.92 10.59 -18.19
CA ALA A 161 -9.14 11.92 -18.77
C ALA A 161 -9.16 11.91 -20.30
N GLN A 162 -8.42 11.00 -20.94
CA GLN A 162 -8.35 10.88 -22.39
C GLN A 162 -9.51 10.07 -22.97
N ASN A 163 -10.01 9.05 -22.25
CA ASN A 163 -10.99 8.10 -22.74
C ASN A 163 -12.38 8.23 -22.09
N GLY A 164 -12.48 8.90 -20.93
CA GLY A 164 -13.75 9.17 -20.23
C GLY A 164 -14.51 10.40 -20.73
N ALA A 165 -13.91 11.19 -21.63
CA ALA A 165 -14.64 12.20 -22.39
C ALA A 165 -15.36 11.53 -23.56
N GLY A 166 -16.58 11.04 -23.32
CA GLY A 166 -17.49 10.65 -24.41
C GLY A 166 -17.73 11.82 -25.38
N PRO A 167 -18.20 11.57 -26.62
CA PRO A 167 -18.47 12.65 -27.57
C PRO A 167 -19.44 13.67 -26.96
N GLN A 168 -19.06 14.95 -27.01
CA GLN A 168 -19.93 16.08 -26.66
C GLN A 168 -21.11 16.18 -27.65
#